data_AF-G7K4X3-F1
#
_entry.id   AF-G7K4X3-F1
#
_cell.length_a   1.000
_cell.length_b   1.000
_cell.length_c   1.000
_cell.angle_alpha   90.00
_cell.angle_beta   90.00
_cell.angle_gamma   90.00
#
_symmetry.space_group_name_H-M   'P 1'
#
loop_
_entity.id
_entity.type
_entity.pdbx_description
1 polymer ?
#
loop_
_entity_poly.entity_id
_entity_poly.type
_entity_poly.pdbx_seq_one_letter_code
_entity_poly.pdbx_strand_id
1 'polypeptide(L)'
;MVVSQYPPTVCKPPRVCAVNLELLPRTFLLYGAWPVDTTNPKTQLIADPNAPAFDVNLFSEAQKQMLEHMWRDIKNGDDIKFWEEQWDKHGKASNLDQVAYFIMTA
;
A
#
# COMPACT_ATOMS: atom_id res chain seq x y z
N MET A 1 -8.55 4.42 -7.85
CA MET A 1 -7.29 4.62 -8.59
C MET A 1 -6.26 3.65 -8.04
N VAL A 2 -5.53 2.92 -8.91
CA VAL A 2 -4.43 2.06 -8.48
C VAL A 2 -3.12 2.73 -8.88
N VAL A 3 -2.20 2.85 -7.93
CA VAL A 3 -0.94 3.56 -8.07
C VAL A 3 0.19 2.57 -7.89
N SER A 4 1.07 2.50 -8.88
CA SER A 4 2.25 1.66 -8.83
C SER A 4 3.52 2.50 -8.72
N GLN A 5 4.55 1.88 -8.18
CA GLN A 5 5.88 2.44 -8.05
C GLN A 5 6.90 1.54 -8.76
N TYR A 6 7.92 2.16 -9.34
CA TYR A 6 9.02 1.45 -9.97
C TYR A 6 10.29 1.63 -9.13
N PRO A 7 10.79 0.58 -8.45
CA PRO A 7 11.86 0.76 -7.47
C PRO A 7 13.10 1.50 -7.97
N PRO A 8 13.62 1.25 -9.20
CA PRO A 8 14.77 1.98 -9.72
C PRO A 8 14.58 3.50 -9.87
N THR A 9 13.35 3.98 -10.07
CA THR A 9 13.10 5.44 -10.15
C THR A 9 12.83 6.04 -8.78
N VAL A 10 12.21 5.29 -7.87
CA VAL A 10 11.95 5.75 -6.49
C VAL A 10 13.24 5.89 -5.69
N CYS A 11 14.13 4.90 -5.81
CA CYS A 11 15.40 4.78 -5.10
C CYS A 11 16.59 5.34 -5.88
N LYS A 12 16.34 6.18 -6.89
CA LYS A 12 17.40 6.81 -7.67
C LYS A 12 18.14 7.83 -6.79
N PRO A 13 19.49 7.83 -6.76
CA PRO A 13 20.28 8.84 -6.06
C PRO A 13 19.82 10.27 -6.40
N PRO A 14 19.77 11.18 -5.41
CA PRO A 14 20.32 11.07 -4.05
C PRO A 14 19.40 10.37 -3.03
N ARG A 15 18.24 9.84 -3.46
CA ARG A 15 17.31 9.17 -2.54
C ARG A 15 17.90 7.84 -2.10
N VAL A 16 18.20 7.72 -0.81
CA VAL A 16 18.61 6.46 -0.19
C VAL A 16 17.36 5.74 0.26
N CYS A 17 17.13 4.55 -0.30
CA CYS A 17 16.12 3.62 0.16
C CYS A 17 16.73 2.69 1.21
N ALA A 18 15.94 2.30 2.20
CA ALA A 18 16.36 1.33 3.21
C ALA A 18 16.57 -0.07 2.62
N VAL A 19 15.79 -0.43 1.59
CA VAL A 19 15.92 -1.71 0.91
C VAL A 19 16.97 -1.61 -0.20
N ASN A 20 17.91 -2.56 -0.23
CA ASN A 20 18.90 -2.65 -1.30
C ASN A 20 18.19 -2.83 -2.65
N LEU A 21 18.48 -1.94 -3.61
CA LEU A 21 17.86 -1.93 -4.92
C LEU A 21 18.06 -3.25 -5.69
N GLU A 22 19.15 -3.99 -5.43
CA GLU A 22 19.41 -5.30 -6.04
C GLU A 22 18.44 -6.39 -5.56
N LEU A 23 17.83 -6.21 -4.38
CA LEU A 23 16.82 -7.12 -3.80
C LEU A 23 15.39 -6.75 -4.21
N LEU A 24 15.22 -5.64 -4.95
CA LEU A 24 13.92 -5.20 -5.43
C LEU A 24 13.69 -5.72 -6.85
N PRO A 25 12.49 -6.22 -7.17
CA PRO A 25 12.20 -6.70 -8.51
C PRO A 25 12.24 -5.53 -9.51
N ARG A 26 12.65 -5.82 -10.75
CA ARG A 26 12.62 -4.86 -11.87
C ARG A 26 11.25 -4.78 -12.51
N THR A 27 10.20 -4.80 -11.69
CA THR A 27 8.80 -4.71 -12.08
C THR A 27 8.13 -3.58 -11.30
N PHE A 28 6.91 -3.24 -11.69
CA PHE A 28 6.09 -2.33 -10.89
C PHE A 28 5.62 -3.04 -9.62
N LEU A 29 5.81 -2.37 -8.48
CA LEU A 29 5.20 -2.73 -7.21
C LEU A 29 3.96 -1.87 -6.99
N LEU A 30 2.98 -2.39 -6.29
CA LEU A 30 1.87 -1.60 -5.81
C LEU A 30 2.38 -0.57 -4.79
N TYR A 31 1.90 0.66 -4.92
CA TYR A 31 2.12 1.73 -3.96
C TYR A 31 0.84 2.03 -3.17
N GLY A 32 -0.31 2.02 -3.86
CA GLY A 32 -1.56 2.40 -3.24
C GLY A 32 -2.79 2.03 -4.06
N ALA A 33 -3.88 1.72 -3.38
CA ALA A 33 -5.21 1.63 -3.96
C ALA A 33 -6.10 2.69 -3.33
N TRP A 34 -6.40 3.75 -4.07
CA TRP A 34 -7.03 4.95 -3.51
C TRP A 34 -8.45 5.10 -4.06
N PRO A 35 -9.49 4.97 -3.21
CA PRO A 35 -10.84 5.32 -3.58
C PRO A 35 -10.90 6.78 -4.06
N VAL A 36 -11.61 7.02 -5.16
CA VAL A 36 -11.78 8.35 -5.76
C VAL A 36 -13.25 8.61 -6.02
N ASP A 37 -13.66 9.86 -5.85
CA ASP A 37 -14.96 10.33 -6.31
C ASP A 37 -14.99 10.33 -7.85
N THR A 38 -15.93 9.59 -8.46
CA THR A 38 -16.05 9.49 -9.92
C THR A 38 -16.62 10.77 -10.56
N THR A 39 -17.28 11.61 -9.76
CA THR A 39 -17.82 12.90 -10.19
C THR A 39 -16.80 14.02 -10.05
N ASN A 40 -15.90 13.92 -9.07
CA ASN A 40 -14.76 14.83 -8.89
C ASN A 40 -13.47 14.08 -8.53
N PRO A 41 -12.73 13.55 -9.53
CA PRO A 41 -11.55 12.70 -9.30
C PRO A 41 -10.37 13.37 -8.60
N LYS A 42 -10.40 14.70 -8.42
CA LYS A 42 -9.36 15.43 -7.67
C LYS A 42 -9.57 15.38 -6.16
N THR A 43 -10.75 14.97 -5.72
CA THR A 43 -11.10 14.89 -4.30
C THR A 43 -10.78 13.49 -3.78
N GLN A 44 -9.99 13.41 -2.72
CA GLN A 44 -9.80 12.16 -1.98
C GLN A 44 -11.04 11.88 -1.15
N LEU A 45 -11.47 10.62 -1.12
CA LEU A 45 -12.51 10.20 -0.18
C LEU A 45 -11.98 10.25 1.25
N ILE A 46 -12.86 10.62 2.18
CA ILE A 46 -12.55 10.75 3.60
C ILE A 46 -12.67 9.35 4.23
N ALA A 47 -11.70 8.98 5.07
CA ALA A 47 -11.73 7.74 5.84
C ALA A 47 -12.97 7.67 6.74
N ASP A 48 -13.65 6.51 6.79
CA ASP A 48 -14.74 6.29 7.75
C ASP A 48 -14.18 6.28 9.18
N PRO A 49 -14.61 7.21 10.05
CA PRO A 49 -14.13 7.26 11.44
C PRO A 49 -14.54 6.04 12.27
N ASN A 50 -15.51 5.25 11.81
CA ASN A 50 -15.97 4.03 12.49
C ASN A 50 -15.26 2.77 11.97
N ALA A 51 -14.47 2.86 10.89
CA ALA A 51 -13.73 1.73 10.38
C ALA A 51 -12.65 1.29 11.40
N PRO A 52 -12.42 -0.02 11.55
CA PRO A 52 -11.48 -0.54 12.54
C PRO A 52 -10.05 -0.04 12.29
N ALA A 53 -9.26 0.04 13.36
CA ALA A 53 -7.83 0.26 13.26
C ALA A 53 -7.16 -0.88 12.48
N PHE A 54 -6.00 -0.59 11.89
CA PHE A 54 -5.23 -1.61 11.19
C PHE A 54 -4.82 -2.74 12.16
N ASP A 55 -4.97 -3.99 11.74
CA ASP A 55 -4.51 -5.16 12.48
C ASP A 55 -3.85 -6.18 11.54
N VAL A 56 -2.51 -6.26 11.62
CA VAL A 56 -1.70 -7.18 10.81
C VAL A 56 -2.02 -8.66 11.09
N ASN A 57 -2.62 -8.98 12.24
CA ASN A 57 -2.94 -10.35 12.61
C ASN A 57 -4.16 -10.90 11.87
N LEU A 58 -4.92 -10.05 11.18
CA LEU A 58 -6.04 -10.47 10.33
C LEU A 58 -5.57 -11.17 9.05
N PHE A 59 -4.32 -10.98 8.64
CA PHE A 59 -3.75 -11.64 7.47
C PHE A 59 -3.22 -13.04 7.81
N SER A 60 -3.51 -14.00 6.93
CA SER A 60 -2.81 -15.29 6.94
C SER A 60 -1.34 -15.13 6.54
N GLU A 61 -0.51 -16.11 6.88
CA GLU A 61 0.91 -16.09 6.54
C GLU A 61 1.15 -15.98 5.02
N ALA A 62 0.34 -16.69 4.22
CA ALA A 62 0.41 -16.62 2.77
C ALA A 62 0.05 -15.23 2.23
N GLN A 63 -0.91 -14.55 2.86
CA GLN A 63 -1.30 -13.18 2.49
C GLN A 63 -0.19 -12.18 2.81
N LYS A 64 0.48 -12.32 3.96
CA LYS A 64 1.62 -11.47 4.32
C LYS A 64 2.76 -11.61 3.31
N GLN A 65 3.15 -12.84 2.97
CA GLN A 65 4.19 -13.09 1.98
C GLN A 65 3.87 -12.50 0.61
N MET A 66 2.60 -12.56 0.20
CA MET A 66 2.14 -11.94 -1.05
C MET A 66 2.29 -10.40 -1.00
N LEU A 67 1.89 -9.77 0.10
CA LEU A 67 2.00 -8.33 0.28
C LEU A 67 3.47 -7.87 0.36
N GLU A 68 4.33 -8.63 1.03
CA GLU A 68 5.79 -8.41 1.04
C GLU A 68 6.43 -8.55 -0.35
N HIS A 69 5.79 -9.21 -1.30
CA HIS A 69 6.30 -9.31 -2.67
C HIS A 69 5.79 -8.18 -3.56
N MET A 70 4.53 -7.78 -3.38
CA MET A 70 3.86 -6.88 -4.33
C MET A 70 3.66 -5.46 -3.81
N TRP A 71 3.59 -5.24 -2.50
CA TRP A 71 3.20 -3.97 -1.90
C TRP A 71 4.16 -3.53 -0.76
N ARG A 72 5.46 -3.47 -1.06
CA ARG A 72 6.50 -3.10 -0.08
C ARG A 72 6.71 -1.61 0.15
N ASP A 73 7.12 -1.27 1.36
CA ASP A 73 7.82 -0.04 1.68
C ASP A 73 9.29 -0.11 1.26
N ILE A 74 9.54 0.15 -0.01
CA ILE A 74 10.91 0.21 -0.53
C ILE A 74 11.72 1.38 0.02
N LYS A 75 11.08 2.41 0.59
CA LYS A 75 11.76 3.62 1.06
C LYS A 75 12.30 3.44 2.47
N ASN A 76 11.45 3.03 3.42
CA ASN A 76 11.85 2.90 4.81
C ASN A 76 12.05 1.45 5.26
N GLY A 77 11.58 0.47 4.49
CA GLY A 77 11.74 -0.96 4.79
C GLY A 77 10.82 -1.46 5.91
N ASP A 78 9.75 -0.71 6.23
CA ASP A 78 8.77 -1.07 7.25
C ASP A 78 7.40 -1.29 6.59
N ASP A 79 7.20 -2.50 6.07
CA ASP A 79 6.00 -2.87 5.32
C ASP A 79 4.73 -2.75 6.17
N ILE A 80 4.78 -3.15 7.45
CA ILE A 80 3.61 -3.12 8.34
C ILE A 80 3.15 -1.69 8.57
N LYS A 81 4.07 -0.79 8.93
CA LYS A 81 3.74 0.61 9.12
C LYS A 81 3.22 1.25 7.83
N PHE A 82 3.82 0.90 6.70
CA PHE A 82 3.36 1.42 5.42
C PHE A 82 1.94 0.93 5.06
N TRP A 83 1.61 -0.33 5.31
CA TRP A 83 0.26 -0.85 5.14
C TRP A 83 -0.73 -0.17 6.08
N GLU A 84 -0.37 0.04 7.35
CA GLU A 84 -1.16 0.81 8.30
C GLU A 84 -1.49 2.21 7.76
N GLU A 85 -0.48 2.94 7.26
CA GLU A 85 -0.68 4.26 6.64
C GLU A 85 -1.59 4.21 5.40
N GLN A 86 -1.47 3.18 4.55
CA GLN A 86 -2.36 2.98 3.40
C GLN A 86 -3.80 2.69 3.84
N TRP A 87 -3.99 1.88 4.88
CA TRP A 87 -5.31 1.57 5.43
C TRP A 87 -5.95 2.81 6.03
N ASP A 88 -5.24 3.50 6.92
CA ASP A 88 -5.77 4.64 7.67
C ASP A 88 -6.16 5.80 6.76
N LYS A 89 -5.36 6.05 5.70
CA LYS A 89 -5.61 7.16 4.79
C LYS A 89 -6.57 6.82 3.66
N HIS A 90 -6.56 5.58 3.17
CA HIS A 90 -7.25 5.21 1.93
C HIS A 90 -8.19 4.02 2.10
N GLY A 91 -7.74 2.97 2.79
CA GLY A 91 -8.53 1.75 2.98
C GLY A 91 -9.85 1.99 3.71
N LYS A 92 -9.84 2.81 4.77
CA LYS A 92 -11.05 3.19 5.52
C LYS A 92 -12.09 3.95 4.69
N ALA A 93 -11.71 4.51 3.54
CA ALA A 93 -12.63 5.19 2.62
C ALA A 93 -13.16 4.27 1.51
N SER A 94 -12.78 3.00 1.49
CA SER A 94 -13.06 2.06 0.39
C SER A 94 -14.38 1.28 0.53
N ASN A 95 -15.02 1.33 1.70
CA ASN A 95 -16.15 0.47 2.08
C ASN A 95 -15.86 -1.04 2.05
N LEU A 96 -14.58 -1.43 2.12
CA LEU A 96 -14.14 -2.81 2.25
C LEU A 96 -13.65 -3.07 3.69
N ASP A 97 -13.69 -4.33 4.12
CA ASP A 97 -12.89 -4.74 5.28
C ASP A 97 -11.39 -4.71 4.94
N GLN A 98 -10.55 -4.71 5.98
CA GLN A 98 -9.11 -4.55 5.81
C GLN A 98 -8.52 -5.63 4.89
N VAL A 99 -8.86 -6.90 5.10
CA VAL A 99 -8.28 -8.00 4.31
C VAL A 99 -8.70 -7.87 2.86
N ALA A 100 -9.99 -7.61 2.59
CA ALA A 100 -10.51 -7.40 1.25
C ALA A 100 -9.82 -6.23 0.55
N TYR A 101 -9.59 -5.10 1.24
CA TYR A 101 -8.89 -3.95 0.68
C TYR A 101 -7.48 -4.32 0.17
N PHE A 102 -6.71 -5.08 0.93
CA PHE A 102 -5.35 -5.46 0.55
C PHE A 102 -5.29 -6.58 -0.50
N ILE A 103 -6.17 -7.58 -0.40
CA ILE A 103 -6.12 -8.77 -1.27
C ILE A 103 -6.79 -8.53 -2.62
N MET A 104 -7.81 -7.68 -2.71
CA MET A 104 -8.44 -7.36 -4.01
C MET A 104 -7.61 -6.40 -4.87
N THR A 105 -6.57 -5.81 -4.30
CA THR A 105 -5.76 -4.78 -4.96
C THR A 105 -4.34 -5.24 -5.27
N ALA A 106 -3.91 -6.35 -4.68
CA ALA A 106 -2.62 -7.02 -4.86
C ALA A 106 -2.77 -8.17 -5.86
#